data_AF-A0A931VY49-F1
#
_entry.id   AF-A0A931VY49-F1
#
_cell.length_a   1.000
_cell.length_b   1.000
_cell.length_c   1.000
_cell.angle_alpha   90.00
_cell.angle_beta   90.00
_cell.angle_gamma   90.00
#
_symmetry.space_group_name_H-M   'P 1'
#
loop_
_entity.id
_entity.type
_entity.pdbx_description
1 polymer ?
#
loop_
_entity_poly.entity_id
_entity_poly.type
_entity_poly.pdbx_seq_one_letter_code
_entity_poly.pdbx_strand_id
1 'polypeptide(L)'
;MNTDSMISAGADLKTGNARYQYFAMLDSLVLRERWLSPKGQEIINEWKNSEFDRAVLERLIGKLNGKLDLRGIPLRNANLRKKDLSHCDLFSADMQQTDLWNADLSESYLSQVNISGAVLSWAKVKGTLVDNVIIDANTKLLGIDLSGINTNFALHFLSAAKEQQRIDELKHRHPRFAIFLRITSDYGRSLWRWSAWTAGVIMFFGLIYSIVPGLLQGSNSGGTLDGLYFSAVTFTTLGYGDIYPIGVLAKSLVVVEVFLGYLMGGILIAILTRRVLE
;
A
#
# COMPACT_ATOMS: atom_id res chain seq x y z
N MET A 1 5.23 31.23 31.85
CA MET A 1 5.17 31.33 30.37
C MET A 1 3.81 30.81 29.93
N ASN A 2 2.85 31.71 29.73
CA ASN A 2 1.50 31.36 29.31
C ASN A 2 1.47 31.40 27.78
N THR A 3 2.02 30.37 27.14
CA THR A 3 2.15 30.27 25.68
C THR A 3 0.96 29.52 25.12
N ASP A 4 -0.05 30.26 24.72
CA ASP A 4 -1.18 29.75 23.93
C ASP A 4 -0.63 29.25 22.58
N SER A 5 -0.28 27.96 22.53
CA SER A 5 0.31 27.25 21.38
C SER A 5 -0.71 26.93 20.29
N MET A 6 -1.92 27.46 20.43
CA MET A 6 -2.99 27.43 19.43
C MET A 6 -3.16 28.80 18.79
N ILE A 7 -3.48 28.79 17.50
CA ILE A 7 -3.92 29.99 16.80
C ILE A 7 -5.41 30.18 17.13
N SER A 8 -5.77 31.31 17.71
CA SER A 8 -7.16 31.62 18.06
C SER A 8 -8.04 31.67 16.82
N ALA A 9 -9.30 31.24 16.95
CA ALA A 9 -10.29 31.34 15.89
C ALA A 9 -10.42 32.76 15.32
N GLY A 10 -10.70 32.85 14.02
CA GLY A 10 -10.77 34.12 13.28
C GLY A 10 -9.41 34.76 12.95
N ALA A 11 -8.32 34.33 13.57
CA ALA A 11 -6.97 34.78 13.18
C ALA A 11 -6.47 34.00 11.96
N ASP A 12 -5.79 34.68 11.03
CA ASP A 12 -5.03 34.09 9.93
C ASP A 12 -3.61 34.66 9.95
N LEU A 13 -2.66 33.87 10.41
CA LEU A 13 -1.26 34.27 10.47
C LEU A 13 -0.65 34.14 9.07
N LYS A 14 -0.29 35.27 8.45
CA LYS A 14 0.30 35.33 7.11
C LYS A 14 1.81 35.58 7.15
N THR A 15 2.47 35.26 6.04
CA THR A 15 3.90 35.51 5.81
C THR A 15 4.25 36.97 6.09
N GLY A 16 5.22 37.22 6.97
CA GLY A 16 5.65 38.56 7.41
C GLY A 16 5.25 38.93 8.85
N ASN A 17 4.33 38.18 9.47
CA ASN A 17 4.01 38.35 10.90
C ASN A 17 5.06 37.64 11.79
N ALA A 18 5.56 38.29 12.84
CA ALA A 18 6.50 37.66 13.78
C ALA A 18 5.94 36.38 14.42
N ARG A 19 4.63 36.37 14.72
CA ARG A 19 3.92 35.19 15.24
C ARG A 19 3.86 34.07 14.18
N TYR A 20 3.74 34.41 12.90
CA TYR A 20 3.80 33.41 11.82
C TYR A 20 5.16 32.70 11.81
N GLN A 21 6.26 33.44 11.88
CA GLN A 21 7.61 32.85 11.87
C GLN A 21 7.81 31.89 13.04
N TYR A 22 7.36 32.28 14.23
CA TYR A 22 7.38 31.41 15.40
C TYR A 22 6.62 30.10 15.14
N PHE A 23 5.36 30.17 14.69
CA PHE A 23 4.54 28.99 14.44
C PHE A 23 5.09 28.12 13.29
N ALA A 24 5.72 28.72 12.27
CA ALA A 24 6.31 28.01 11.14
C ALA A 24 7.56 27.22 11.52
N MET A 25 8.26 27.62 12.60
CA MET A 25 9.48 26.96 13.08
C MET A 25 9.23 25.90 14.17
N LEU A 26 7.97 25.71 14.60
CA LEU A 26 7.64 24.72 15.63
C LEU A 26 7.94 23.31 15.12
N ASP A 27 8.66 22.54 15.93
CA ASP A 27 8.95 21.15 15.62
C ASP A 27 7.73 20.25 15.83
N SER A 28 7.84 19.04 15.28
CA SER A 28 6.80 18.02 15.32
C SER A 28 6.36 17.60 16.74
N LEU A 29 7.26 17.63 17.72
CA LEU A 29 6.97 17.21 19.09
C LEU A 29 6.14 18.29 19.79
N VAL A 30 6.57 19.55 19.70
CA VAL A 30 5.84 20.69 20.27
C VAL A 30 4.44 20.82 19.66
N LEU A 31 4.31 20.60 18.35
CA LEU A 31 3.02 20.59 17.66
C LEU A 31 2.09 19.45 18.09
N ARG A 32 2.63 18.34 18.59
CA ARG A 32 1.81 17.25 19.17
C ARG A 32 1.47 17.54 20.64
N GLU A 33 2.44 18.02 21.41
CA GLU A 33 2.27 18.33 22.85
C GLU A 33 1.22 19.42 23.09
N ARG A 34 1.07 20.40 22.19
CA ARG A 34 0.00 21.42 22.33
C ARG A 34 -1.40 20.82 22.40
N TRP A 35 -1.64 19.68 21.76
CA TRP A 35 -2.93 19.01 21.82
C TRP A 35 -3.18 18.29 23.15
N LEU A 36 -2.13 18.05 23.95
CA LEU A 36 -2.24 17.52 25.32
C LEU A 36 -2.59 18.60 26.35
N SER A 37 -2.46 19.88 25.98
CA SER A 37 -2.85 21.00 26.85
C SER A 37 -4.37 20.99 27.12
N PRO A 38 -4.85 21.60 28.23
CA PRO A 38 -6.28 21.67 28.54
C PRO A 38 -7.11 22.26 27.38
N LYS A 39 -6.61 23.34 26.75
CA LYS A 39 -7.25 23.97 25.59
C LYS A 39 -7.25 23.06 24.36
N GLY A 40 -6.14 22.36 24.09
CA GLY A 40 -6.08 21.39 22.99
C GLY A 40 -7.08 20.25 23.15
N GLN A 41 -7.22 19.72 24.37
CA GLN A 41 -8.21 18.68 24.69
C GLN A 41 -9.65 19.19 24.61
N GLU A 42 -9.92 20.42 25.06
CA GLU A 42 -11.23 21.07 24.90
C GLU A 42 -11.64 21.13 23.42
N ILE A 43 -10.75 21.61 22.55
CA ILE A 43 -11.00 21.69 21.11
C ILE A 43 -11.27 20.31 20.50
N ILE A 44 -10.46 19.31 20.83
CA ILE A 44 -10.63 17.94 20.32
C ILE A 44 -11.96 17.34 20.78
N ASN A 45 -12.32 17.53 22.06
CA ASN A 45 -13.54 16.97 22.62
C ASN A 45 -14.77 17.65 22.04
N GLU A 46 -14.76 18.98 21.89
CA GLU A 46 -15.87 19.70 21.26
C GLU A 46 -16.04 19.28 19.79
N TRP A 47 -14.93 19.17 19.04
CA TRP A 47 -14.99 18.73 17.66
C TRP A 47 -15.48 17.28 17.54
N LYS A 48 -15.01 16.36 18.39
CA LYS A 48 -15.51 14.97 18.44
C LYS A 48 -17.00 14.89 18.79
N ASN A 49 -17.46 15.69 19.76
CA ASN A 49 -18.86 15.74 20.18
C ASN A 49 -19.77 16.29 19.08
N SER A 50 -19.24 17.14 18.20
CA SER A 50 -19.92 17.60 16.98
C SER A 50 -19.89 16.60 15.82
N GLU A 51 -19.43 15.37 16.06
CA GLU A 51 -19.15 14.38 15.02
C GLU A 51 -18.19 14.90 13.95
N PHE A 52 -17.16 15.64 14.34
CA PHE A 52 -16.17 16.24 13.45
C PHE A 52 -16.77 17.25 12.44
N ASP A 53 -17.71 18.09 12.87
CA ASP A 53 -18.25 19.17 12.04
C ASP A 53 -17.17 20.22 11.71
N ARG A 54 -17.10 20.60 10.44
CA ARG A 54 -16.21 21.64 9.93
C ARG A 54 -16.49 23.01 10.58
N ALA A 55 -17.75 23.37 10.79
CA ALA A 55 -18.12 24.68 11.33
C ALA A 55 -17.64 24.85 12.78
N VAL A 56 -17.71 23.78 13.57
CA VAL A 56 -17.18 23.76 14.94
C VAL A 56 -15.67 23.96 14.93
N LEU A 57 -14.98 23.28 14.02
CA LEU A 57 -13.53 23.42 13.89
C LEU A 57 -13.11 24.87 13.57
N GLU A 58 -13.78 25.51 12.60
CA GLU A 58 -13.50 26.89 12.19
C GLU A 58 -13.77 27.93 13.30
N ARG A 59 -14.68 27.61 14.23
CA ARG A 59 -14.97 28.44 15.41
C ARG A 59 -13.91 28.29 16.51
N LEU A 60 -13.13 27.21 16.52
CA LEU A 60 -12.22 26.88 17.62
C LEU A 60 -10.76 27.17 17.32
N ILE A 61 -10.34 27.03 16.06
CA ILE A 61 -8.95 27.23 15.63
C ILE A 61 -8.84 28.21 14.47
N GLY A 62 -7.75 28.98 14.50
CA GLY A 62 -7.39 29.90 13.43
C GLY A 62 -6.59 29.23 12.32
N LYS A 63 -6.11 30.09 11.43
CA LYS A 63 -5.42 29.71 10.20
C LYS A 63 -3.94 30.11 10.25
N LEU A 64 -3.12 29.29 9.59
CA LEU A 64 -1.75 29.58 9.24
C LEU A 64 -1.64 29.60 7.72
N ASN A 65 -1.30 30.76 7.15
CA ASN A 65 -1.22 30.99 5.72
C ASN A 65 -2.49 30.54 4.96
N GLY A 66 -3.66 30.92 5.48
CA GLY A 66 -4.96 30.60 4.89
C GLY A 66 -5.47 29.18 5.14
N LYS A 67 -4.71 28.30 5.82
CA LYS A 67 -5.12 26.92 6.14
C LYS A 67 -5.42 26.75 7.61
N LEU A 68 -6.45 25.97 7.97
CA LEU A 68 -6.73 25.67 9.39
C LEU A 68 -5.55 24.93 10.02
N ASP A 69 -5.10 25.40 11.19
CA ASP A 69 -3.93 24.84 11.86
C ASP A 69 -4.28 23.57 12.65
N LEU A 70 -4.22 22.42 11.97
CA LEU A 70 -4.39 21.09 12.55
C LEU A 70 -3.06 20.35 12.77
N ARG A 71 -1.94 21.06 12.71
CA ARG A 71 -0.62 20.42 12.76
C ARG A 71 -0.41 19.67 14.08
N GLY A 72 0.07 18.44 14.01
CA GLY A 72 0.29 17.56 15.16
C GLY A 72 -0.96 17.01 15.84
N ILE A 73 -2.16 17.19 15.26
CA ILE A 73 -3.41 16.75 15.89
C ILE A 73 -3.46 15.22 16.07
N PRO A 74 -3.90 14.71 17.25
CA PRO A 74 -4.06 13.27 17.49
C PRO A 74 -5.45 12.79 17.06
N LEU A 75 -5.53 12.25 15.84
CA LEU A 75 -6.74 11.69 15.23
C LEU A 75 -6.72 10.17 15.10
N ARG A 76 -5.83 9.50 15.83
CA ARG A 76 -5.77 8.03 15.84
C ARG A 76 -7.13 7.40 16.11
N ASN A 77 -7.53 6.44 15.28
CA ASN A 77 -8.83 5.75 15.29
C ASN A 77 -10.06 6.65 15.09
N ALA A 78 -9.90 7.90 14.63
CA ALA A 78 -11.04 8.78 14.39
C ALA A 78 -11.88 8.31 13.20
N ASN A 79 -13.20 8.55 13.27
CA ASN A 79 -14.12 8.35 12.16
C ASN A 79 -14.39 9.69 11.49
N LEU A 80 -13.69 9.94 10.38
CA LEU A 80 -13.76 11.15 9.56
C LEU A 80 -14.41 10.89 8.20
N ARG A 81 -15.25 9.85 8.11
CA ARG A 81 -15.95 9.47 6.87
C ARG A 81 -16.78 10.63 6.34
N LYS A 82 -16.60 10.97 5.07
CA LYS A 82 -17.29 12.08 4.40
C LYS A 82 -17.14 13.45 5.07
N LYS A 83 -16.16 13.63 5.97
CA LYS A 83 -15.92 14.92 6.64
C LYS A 83 -15.05 15.82 5.78
N ASP A 84 -15.19 17.12 6.01
CA ASP A 84 -14.46 18.16 5.30
C ASP A 84 -13.20 18.58 6.07
N LEU A 85 -12.05 18.15 5.56
CA LEU A 85 -10.70 18.52 6.00
C LEU A 85 -9.97 19.31 4.90
N SER A 86 -10.72 19.90 3.95
CA SER A 86 -10.15 20.72 2.90
C SER A 86 -9.49 21.96 3.47
N HIS A 87 -8.41 22.43 2.81
CA HIS A 87 -7.62 23.58 3.26
C HIS A 87 -7.13 23.48 4.73
N CYS A 88 -6.86 22.28 5.23
CA CYS A 88 -6.23 22.07 6.54
C CYS A 88 -4.72 21.87 6.39
N ASP A 89 -3.95 22.37 7.36
CA ASP A 89 -2.54 22.00 7.53
C ASP A 89 -2.45 20.90 8.59
N LEU A 90 -2.15 19.68 8.16
CA LEU A 90 -2.09 18.48 8.99
C LEU A 90 -0.64 18.06 9.28
N PHE A 91 0.35 18.95 9.10
CA PHE A 91 1.77 18.63 9.32
C PHE A 91 2.00 17.85 10.63
N SER A 92 2.64 16.68 10.56
CA SER A 92 2.93 15.80 11.70
C SER A 92 1.72 15.27 12.49
N ALA A 93 0.50 15.34 11.94
CA ALA A 93 -0.68 14.76 12.56
C ALA A 93 -0.56 13.23 12.72
N ASP A 94 -1.12 12.70 13.80
CA ASP A 94 -1.26 11.25 14.00
C ASP A 94 -2.65 10.81 13.58
N MET A 95 -2.76 10.24 12.38
CA MET A 95 -4.01 9.77 11.77
C MET A 95 -3.99 8.24 11.59
N GLN A 96 -3.23 7.51 12.41
CA GLN A 96 -3.20 6.06 12.38
C GLN A 96 -4.62 5.47 12.51
N GLN A 97 -4.95 4.49 11.67
CA GLN A 97 -6.23 3.77 11.70
C GLN A 97 -7.47 4.68 11.58
N THR A 98 -7.32 5.88 11.04
CA THR A 98 -8.43 6.81 10.82
C THR A 98 -9.27 6.35 9.63
N ASP A 99 -10.60 6.42 9.75
CA ASP A 99 -11.50 6.20 8.62
C ASP A 99 -11.77 7.53 7.92
N LEU A 100 -11.15 7.73 6.75
CA LEU A 100 -11.29 8.89 5.87
C LEU A 100 -12.07 8.53 4.59
N TRP A 101 -12.89 7.47 4.64
CA TRP A 101 -13.63 7.02 3.46
C TRP A 101 -14.48 8.17 2.90
N ASN A 102 -14.22 8.52 1.62
CA ASN A 102 -14.89 9.61 0.91
C ASN A 102 -14.79 10.99 1.60
N ALA A 103 -13.78 11.21 2.45
CA ALA A 103 -13.50 12.50 3.07
C ALA A 103 -12.94 13.50 2.05
N ASP A 104 -13.08 14.79 2.34
CA ASP A 104 -12.48 15.85 1.52
C ASP A 104 -11.17 16.32 2.16
N LEU A 105 -10.05 16.07 1.49
CA LEU A 105 -8.70 16.53 1.86
C LEU A 105 -8.16 17.52 0.82
N SER A 106 -9.01 18.05 -0.06
CA SER A 106 -8.60 18.92 -1.16
C SER A 106 -7.84 20.15 -0.63
N GLU A 107 -6.76 20.51 -1.30
CA GLU A 107 -5.88 21.64 -0.94
C GLU A 107 -5.32 21.58 0.50
N SER A 108 -5.30 20.42 1.15
CA SER A 108 -4.69 20.23 2.46
C SER A 108 -3.19 19.93 2.36
N TYR A 109 -2.47 20.08 3.48
CA TYR A 109 -1.06 19.71 3.61
C TYR A 109 -0.90 18.47 4.47
N LEU A 110 -0.47 17.37 3.85
CA LEU A 110 -0.15 16.10 4.47
C LEU A 110 1.37 15.89 4.42
N SER A 111 2.10 16.65 5.23
CA SER A 111 3.55 16.47 5.39
C SER A 111 3.88 15.79 6.72
N GLN A 112 4.69 14.73 6.69
CA GLN A 112 5.09 13.95 7.88
C GLN A 112 3.91 13.36 8.67
N VAL A 113 2.76 13.18 8.03
CA VAL A 113 1.56 12.62 8.66
C VAL A 113 1.70 11.12 8.78
N ASN A 114 1.28 10.56 9.91
CA ASN A 114 1.15 9.11 10.04
C ASN A 114 -0.26 8.67 9.69
N ILE A 115 -0.44 8.03 8.53
CA ILE A 115 -1.71 7.46 8.07
C ILE A 115 -1.69 5.92 8.06
N SER A 116 -0.78 5.29 8.82
CA SER A 116 -0.69 3.82 8.88
C SER A 116 -2.02 3.20 9.28
N GLY A 117 -2.51 2.24 8.49
CA GLY A 117 -3.82 1.60 8.65
C GLY A 117 -5.04 2.48 8.36
N ALA A 118 -4.85 3.72 7.90
CA ALA A 118 -5.97 4.60 7.58
C ALA A 118 -6.70 4.18 6.29
N VAL A 119 -7.99 4.51 6.22
CA VAL A 119 -8.84 4.23 5.05
C VAL A 119 -9.13 5.54 4.32
N LEU A 120 -8.35 5.88 3.29
CA LEU A 120 -8.57 7.06 2.44
C LEU A 120 -9.32 6.69 1.14
N SER A 121 -9.98 5.53 1.10
CA SER A 121 -10.62 5.09 -0.14
C SER A 121 -11.67 6.10 -0.60
N TRP A 122 -11.60 6.49 -1.87
CA TRP A 122 -12.44 7.52 -2.49
C TRP A 122 -12.31 8.92 -1.89
N ALA A 123 -11.29 9.19 -1.07
CA ALA A 123 -11.06 10.53 -0.56
C ALA A 123 -10.70 11.50 -1.70
N LYS A 124 -11.19 12.73 -1.60
CA LYS A 124 -10.85 13.82 -2.53
C LYS A 124 -9.51 14.42 -2.09
N VAL A 125 -8.51 14.39 -2.96
CA VAL A 125 -7.14 14.87 -2.66
C VAL A 125 -6.63 15.86 -3.70
N LYS A 126 -7.55 16.54 -4.41
CA LYS A 126 -7.18 17.48 -5.45
C LYS A 126 -6.44 18.67 -4.83
N GLY A 127 -5.25 18.99 -5.33
CA GLY A 127 -4.40 20.05 -4.80
C GLY A 127 -3.77 19.74 -3.44
N THR A 128 -3.95 18.52 -2.90
CA THR A 128 -3.31 18.12 -1.65
C THR A 128 -1.80 17.99 -1.87
N LEU A 129 -1.03 18.55 -0.94
CA LEU A 129 0.41 18.34 -0.89
C LEU A 129 0.70 17.18 0.05
N VAL A 130 1.33 16.14 -0.48
CA VAL A 130 1.73 14.93 0.24
C VAL A 130 3.24 14.87 0.22
N ASP A 131 3.85 14.89 1.40
CA ASP A 131 5.30 14.80 1.57
C ASP A 131 5.64 13.93 2.78
N ASN A 132 6.59 13.01 2.62
CA ASN A 132 7.10 12.15 3.69
C ASN A 132 6.02 11.52 4.60
N VAL A 133 4.91 11.08 4.00
CA VAL A 133 3.80 10.46 4.73
C VAL A 133 4.16 9.03 5.10
N ILE A 134 3.86 8.65 6.34
CA ILE A 134 4.09 7.30 6.86
C ILE A 134 2.84 6.45 6.55
N ILE A 135 3.04 5.39 5.78
CA ILE A 135 2.02 4.41 5.41
C ILE A 135 2.48 3.00 5.78
N ASP A 136 1.52 2.07 5.86
CA ASP A 136 1.79 0.65 6.06
C ASP A 136 1.00 -0.21 5.03
N ALA A 137 1.15 -1.52 5.12
CA ALA A 137 0.44 -2.47 4.24
C ALA A 137 -1.10 -2.44 4.41
N ASN A 138 -1.62 -1.89 5.51
CA ASN A 138 -3.05 -1.83 5.82
C ASN A 138 -3.71 -0.54 5.32
N THR A 139 -2.91 0.45 4.94
CA THR A 139 -3.38 1.76 4.45
C THR A 139 -4.15 1.59 3.14
N LYS A 140 -5.39 2.06 3.07
CA LYS A 140 -6.26 1.89 1.89
C LYS A 140 -6.39 3.17 1.09
N LEU A 141 -5.96 3.13 -0.17
CA LEU A 141 -5.84 4.28 -1.07
C LEU A 141 -6.64 4.10 -2.37
N LEU A 142 -7.52 3.09 -2.43
CA LEU A 142 -8.33 2.78 -3.61
C LEU A 142 -9.29 3.94 -3.96
N GLY A 143 -9.46 4.23 -5.26
CA GLY A 143 -10.40 5.25 -5.73
C GLY A 143 -9.95 6.71 -5.53
N ILE A 144 -8.74 6.95 -5.01
CA ILE A 144 -8.17 8.30 -4.92
C ILE A 144 -7.72 8.75 -6.31
N ASP A 145 -8.09 9.98 -6.71
CA ASP A 145 -7.62 10.62 -7.94
C ASP A 145 -6.21 11.19 -7.75
N LEU A 146 -5.25 10.65 -8.51
CA LEU A 146 -3.84 11.04 -8.46
C LEU A 146 -3.47 12.13 -9.49
N SER A 147 -4.40 12.58 -10.33
CA SER A 147 -4.11 13.53 -11.42
C SER A 147 -3.82 14.96 -10.94
N GLY A 148 -4.25 15.30 -9.72
CA GLY A 148 -4.11 16.65 -9.14
C GLY A 148 -3.41 16.70 -7.79
N ILE A 149 -2.73 15.63 -7.38
CA ILE A 149 -2.02 15.57 -6.10
C ILE A 149 -0.55 15.99 -6.28
N ASN A 150 -0.02 16.78 -5.36
CA ASN A 150 1.40 17.09 -5.34
C ASN A 150 2.11 16.10 -4.41
N THR A 151 2.85 15.15 -4.99
CA THR A 151 3.54 14.08 -4.25
C THR A 151 5.05 14.29 -4.19
N ASN A 152 5.52 15.52 -4.02
CA ASN A 152 6.95 15.78 -3.84
C ASN A 152 7.52 14.84 -2.75
N PHE A 153 8.48 14.00 -3.13
CA PHE A 153 9.13 13.01 -2.25
C PHE A 153 8.21 11.97 -1.57
N ALA A 154 6.93 11.86 -1.98
CA ALA A 154 5.99 10.86 -1.47
C ALA A 154 5.90 9.61 -2.37
N LEU A 155 7.05 9.06 -2.79
CA LEU A 155 7.12 7.95 -3.75
C LEU A 155 6.37 6.71 -3.24
N HIS A 156 6.54 6.35 -1.97
CA HIS A 156 5.87 5.19 -1.36
C HIS A 156 4.34 5.33 -1.35
N PHE A 157 3.82 6.54 -1.08
CA PHE A 157 2.39 6.81 -1.15
C PHE A 157 1.86 6.63 -2.57
N LEU A 158 2.55 7.22 -3.54
CA LEU A 158 2.16 7.15 -4.95
C LEU A 158 2.20 5.72 -5.49
N SER A 159 3.25 4.96 -5.19
CA SER A 159 3.39 3.58 -5.63
C SER A 159 2.32 2.68 -4.99
N ALA A 160 2.04 2.86 -3.70
CA ALA A 160 0.98 2.12 -2.99
C ALA A 160 -0.41 2.42 -3.56
N ALA A 161 -0.73 3.69 -3.84
CA ALA A 161 -2.01 4.08 -4.43
C ALA A 161 -2.19 3.50 -5.83
N LYS A 162 -1.20 3.68 -6.72
CA LYS A 162 -1.23 3.12 -8.09
C LYS A 162 -1.37 1.60 -8.08
N GLU A 163 -0.66 0.93 -7.18
CA GLU A 163 -0.74 -0.53 -7.07
C GLU A 163 -2.12 -1.01 -6.64
N GLN A 164 -2.77 -0.32 -5.70
CA GLN A 164 -4.13 -0.67 -5.29
C GLN A 164 -5.14 -0.50 -6.43
N GLN A 165 -5.04 0.59 -7.20
CA GLN A 165 -5.87 0.82 -8.39
C GLN A 165 -5.66 -0.27 -9.44
N ARG A 166 -4.39 -0.59 -9.76
CA ARG A 166 -4.02 -1.63 -10.75
C ARG A 166 -4.56 -3.01 -10.36
N ILE A 167 -4.44 -3.38 -9.08
CA ILE A 167 -4.96 -4.66 -8.59
C ILE A 167 -6.49 -4.69 -8.67
N ASP A 168 -7.16 -3.58 -8.38
CA ASP A 168 -8.61 -3.49 -8.46
C ASP A 168 -9.10 -3.59 -9.91
N GLU A 169 -8.49 -2.87 -10.84
CA GLU A 169 -8.77 -2.98 -12.28
C GLU A 169 -8.54 -4.40 -12.79
N LEU A 170 -7.47 -5.06 -12.36
CA LEU A 170 -7.17 -6.44 -12.73
C LEU A 170 -8.26 -7.40 -12.25
N LYS A 171 -8.77 -7.23 -11.02
CA LYS A 171 -9.86 -8.06 -10.49
C LYS A 171 -11.14 -7.92 -11.31
N HIS A 172 -11.44 -6.70 -11.76
CA HIS A 172 -12.62 -6.43 -12.57
C HIS A 172 -12.47 -6.95 -14.01
N ARG A 173 -11.31 -6.74 -14.65
CA ARG A 173 -11.08 -7.16 -16.05
C ARG A 173 -10.82 -8.66 -16.20
N HIS A 174 -10.03 -9.25 -15.30
CA HIS A 174 -9.57 -10.64 -15.39
C HIS A 174 -9.67 -11.36 -14.03
N PRO A 175 -10.88 -11.66 -13.53
CA PRO A 175 -11.08 -12.17 -12.17
C PRO A 175 -10.34 -13.50 -11.90
N ARG A 176 -10.35 -14.42 -12.87
CA ARG A 176 -9.65 -15.71 -12.75
C ARG A 176 -8.14 -15.54 -12.64
N PHE A 177 -7.57 -14.67 -13.47
CA PHE A 177 -6.14 -14.38 -13.45
C PHE A 177 -5.73 -13.61 -12.18
N ALA A 178 -6.59 -12.70 -11.70
CA ALA A 178 -6.38 -12.00 -10.44
C ALA A 178 -6.29 -12.97 -9.24
N ILE A 179 -7.21 -13.95 -9.17
CA ILE A 179 -7.18 -15.00 -8.14
C ILE A 179 -5.89 -15.81 -8.23
N PHE A 180 -5.52 -16.21 -9.45
CA PHE A 180 -4.27 -16.93 -9.69
C PHE A 180 -3.05 -16.15 -9.17
N LEU A 181 -2.89 -14.87 -9.52
CA LEU A 181 -1.77 -14.04 -9.05
C LEU A 181 -1.79 -13.78 -7.54
N ARG A 182 -2.98 -13.64 -6.94
CA ARG A 182 -3.14 -13.52 -5.48
C ARG A 182 -2.58 -14.74 -4.76
N ILE A 183 -2.92 -15.93 -5.25
CA ILE A 183 -2.53 -17.20 -4.62
C ILE A 183 -1.03 -17.45 -4.81
N THR A 184 -0.51 -17.28 -6.02
CA THR A 184 0.86 -17.66 -6.34
C THR A 184 1.91 -16.68 -5.83
N SER A 185 1.63 -15.37 -5.86
CA SER A 185 2.65 -14.35 -5.62
C SER A 185 2.19 -13.14 -4.78
N ASP A 186 0.95 -13.14 -4.31
CA ASP A 186 0.31 -11.96 -3.71
C ASP A 186 0.40 -10.73 -4.64
N TYR A 187 0.01 -10.91 -5.91
CA TYR A 187 0.13 -9.88 -6.96
C TYR A 187 1.58 -9.40 -7.18
N GLY A 188 2.55 -10.30 -7.03
CA GLY A 188 3.97 -10.01 -7.18
C GLY A 188 4.64 -9.39 -5.95
N ARG A 189 3.97 -9.33 -4.80
CA ARG A 189 4.53 -8.80 -3.54
C ARG A 189 5.39 -9.82 -2.79
N SER A 190 5.12 -11.12 -2.98
CA SER A 190 5.74 -12.19 -2.19
C SER A 190 6.54 -13.16 -3.06
N LEU A 191 7.87 -12.94 -3.10
CA LEU A 191 8.81 -13.89 -3.71
C LEU A 191 8.74 -15.26 -3.03
N TRP A 192 8.59 -15.28 -1.70
CA TRP A 192 8.50 -16.53 -0.94
C TRP A 192 7.30 -17.39 -1.34
N ARG A 193 6.11 -16.79 -1.49
CA ARG A 193 4.92 -17.52 -1.98
C ARG A 193 5.17 -18.09 -3.37
N TRP A 194 5.76 -17.30 -4.26
CA TRP A 194 6.09 -17.73 -5.61
C TRP A 194 7.08 -18.90 -5.60
N SER A 195 8.13 -18.84 -4.79
CA SER A 195 9.13 -19.91 -4.65
C SER A 195 8.49 -21.19 -4.12
N ALA A 196 7.62 -21.09 -3.11
CA ALA A 196 6.92 -22.23 -2.53
C ALA A 196 5.99 -22.91 -3.56
N TRP A 197 5.24 -22.13 -4.34
CA TRP A 197 4.40 -22.68 -5.41
C TRP A 197 5.24 -23.33 -6.52
N THR A 198 6.35 -22.71 -6.90
CA THR A 198 7.28 -23.27 -7.89
C THR A 198 7.83 -24.62 -7.43
N ALA A 199 8.33 -24.69 -6.20
CA ALA A 199 8.81 -25.94 -5.60
C ALA A 199 7.70 -26.99 -5.50
N GLY A 200 6.47 -26.58 -5.15
CA GLY A 200 5.31 -27.47 -5.08
C GLY A 200 4.91 -28.06 -6.42
N VAL A 201 4.94 -27.26 -7.50
CA VAL A 201 4.66 -27.75 -8.87
C VAL A 201 5.71 -28.76 -9.30
N ILE A 202 7.00 -28.42 -9.13
CA ILE A 202 8.11 -29.34 -9.46
C ILE A 202 7.99 -30.64 -8.66
N MET A 203 7.67 -30.55 -7.37
CA MET A 203 7.50 -31.74 -6.54
C MET A 203 6.31 -32.59 -6.98
N PHE A 204 5.18 -31.97 -7.32
CA PHE A 204 3.97 -32.66 -7.78
C PHE A 204 4.21 -33.46 -9.07
N PHE A 205 4.77 -32.81 -10.09
CA PHE A 205 5.09 -33.50 -11.35
C PHE A 205 6.19 -34.54 -11.17
N GLY A 206 7.23 -34.22 -10.42
CA GLY A 206 8.29 -35.17 -10.12
C GLY A 206 7.80 -36.44 -9.42
N LEU A 207 6.84 -36.31 -8.48
CA LEU A 207 6.20 -37.46 -7.85
C LEU A 207 5.36 -38.29 -8.84
N ILE A 208 4.61 -37.65 -9.74
CA ILE A 208 3.85 -38.36 -10.78
C ILE A 208 4.78 -39.19 -11.66
N TYR A 209 5.87 -38.60 -12.13
CA TYR A 209 6.84 -39.29 -12.97
C TYR A 209 7.55 -40.45 -12.25
N SER A 210 7.77 -40.32 -10.94
CA SER A 210 8.42 -41.36 -10.13
C SER A 210 7.47 -42.50 -9.74
N ILE A 211 6.17 -42.22 -9.53
CA ILE A 211 5.20 -43.22 -9.06
C ILE A 211 4.58 -44.00 -10.21
N VAL A 212 4.33 -43.36 -11.35
CA VAL A 212 3.68 -44.02 -12.49
C VAL A 212 4.74 -44.69 -13.36
N PRO A 213 4.82 -46.04 -13.36
CA PRO A 213 5.86 -46.74 -14.09
C PRO A 213 5.68 -46.57 -15.60
N GLY A 214 6.81 -46.46 -16.31
CA GLY A 214 6.84 -46.39 -17.78
C GLY A 214 6.55 -45.02 -18.39
N LEU A 215 6.44 -43.95 -17.58
CA LEU A 215 6.32 -42.58 -18.12
C LEU A 215 7.65 -42.04 -18.68
N LEU A 216 8.79 -42.45 -18.12
CA LEU A 216 10.12 -41.94 -18.47
C LEU A 216 11.05 -43.05 -18.96
N GLN A 217 11.93 -42.71 -19.92
CA GLN A 217 13.09 -43.50 -20.31
C GLN A 217 14.37 -42.67 -20.13
N GLY A 218 15.47 -43.30 -19.73
CA GLY A 218 16.75 -42.61 -19.56
C GLY A 218 17.65 -43.28 -18.52
N SER A 219 18.84 -42.70 -18.32
CA SER A 219 19.90 -43.30 -17.50
C SER A 219 19.46 -43.54 -16.04
N ASN A 220 19.67 -44.77 -15.54
CA ASN A 220 19.37 -45.26 -14.17
C ASN A 220 17.89 -45.27 -13.72
N SER A 221 16.96 -45.48 -14.67
CA SER A 221 15.51 -45.58 -14.45
C SER A 221 15.09 -46.46 -13.27
N GLY A 222 14.87 -45.83 -12.10
CA GLY A 222 14.29 -46.48 -10.93
C GLY A 222 14.29 -45.65 -9.65
N GLY A 223 15.00 -44.50 -9.62
CA GLY A 223 15.05 -43.64 -8.45
C GLY A 223 13.91 -42.62 -8.41
N THR A 224 13.33 -42.38 -7.23
CA THR A 224 12.38 -41.27 -7.00
C THR A 224 12.97 -39.89 -7.31
N LEU A 225 14.29 -39.79 -7.32
CA LEU A 225 15.05 -38.58 -7.68
C LEU A 225 15.05 -38.28 -9.18
N ASP A 226 14.93 -39.30 -10.05
CA ASP A 226 14.98 -39.12 -11.50
C ASP A 226 13.74 -38.34 -11.99
N GLY A 227 12.56 -38.65 -11.43
CA GLY A 227 11.33 -37.91 -11.73
C GLY A 227 11.38 -36.46 -11.25
N LEU A 228 11.93 -36.21 -10.06
CA LEU A 228 12.12 -34.85 -9.54
C LEU A 228 13.12 -34.04 -10.37
N TYR A 229 14.24 -34.65 -10.76
CA TYR A 229 15.23 -34.04 -11.64
C TYR A 229 14.62 -33.71 -13.01
N PHE A 230 13.92 -34.68 -13.62
CA PHE A 230 13.26 -34.49 -14.90
C PHE A 230 12.21 -33.36 -14.83
N SER A 231 11.43 -33.31 -13.76
CA SER A 231 10.45 -32.24 -13.53
C SER A 231 11.13 -30.87 -13.40
N ALA A 232 12.20 -30.74 -12.61
CA ALA A 232 12.91 -29.47 -12.45
C ALA A 232 13.49 -28.95 -13.79
N VAL A 233 14.10 -29.83 -14.58
CA VAL A 233 14.68 -29.52 -15.90
C VAL A 233 13.59 -29.15 -16.91
N THR A 234 12.45 -29.84 -16.87
CA THR A 234 11.29 -29.58 -17.73
C THR A 234 10.62 -28.26 -17.38
N PHE A 235 10.36 -28.03 -16.10
CA PHE A 235 9.77 -26.79 -15.59
C PHE A 235 10.62 -25.56 -15.91
N THR A 236 11.95 -25.68 -15.80
CA THR A 236 12.88 -24.61 -16.17
C THR A 236 13.11 -24.49 -17.68
N THR A 237 12.51 -25.38 -18.48
CA THR A 237 12.62 -25.42 -19.95
C THR A 237 14.04 -25.65 -20.47
N LEU A 238 14.91 -26.26 -19.65
CA LEU A 238 16.30 -26.57 -20.00
C LEU A 238 16.42 -27.77 -20.95
N GLY A 239 15.77 -28.88 -20.62
CA GLY A 239 15.66 -30.08 -21.46
C GLY A 239 17.00 -30.73 -21.87
N TYR A 240 17.77 -31.27 -20.92
CA TYR A 240 19.08 -31.90 -21.20
C TYR A 240 19.01 -33.15 -22.11
N GLY A 241 17.86 -33.82 -22.19
CA GLY A 241 17.63 -34.95 -23.11
C GLY A 241 18.18 -36.31 -22.65
N ASP A 242 18.72 -36.38 -21.44
CA ASP A 242 19.18 -37.59 -20.75
C ASP A 242 18.03 -38.47 -20.24
N ILE A 243 16.90 -37.84 -19.87
CA ILE A 243 15.63 -38.48 -19.56
C ILE A 243 14.54 -37.87 -20.46
N TYR A 244 13.68 -38.71 -21.02
CA TYR A 244 12.63 -38.28 -21.94
C TYR A 244 11.29 -39.01 -21.71
N PRO A 245 10.16 -38.34 -21.98
CA PRO A 245 8.82 -38.89 -21.76
C PRO A 245 8.43 -39.89 -22.86
N ILE A 246 7.89 -41.05 -22.47
CA ILE A 246 7.36 -42.06 -23.38
C ILE A 246 5.83 -42.08 -23.30
N GLY A 247 5.18 -42.22 -24.45
CA GLY A 247 3.72 -42.34 -24.53
C GLY A 247 2.99 -41.00 -24.48
N VAL A 248 1.70 -41.03 -24.77
CA VAL A 248 0.87 -39.83 -24.92
C VAL A 248 0.66 -39.12 -23.58
N LEU A 249 0.50 -39.88 -22.50
CA LEU A 249 0.27 -39.33 -21.16
C LEU A 249 1.47 -38.52 -20.66
N ALA A 250 2.68 -39.09 -20.69
CA ALA A 250 3.89 -38.40 -20.25
C ALA A 250 4.16 -37.13 -21.07
N LYS A 251 4.01 -37.20 -22.40
CA LYS A 251 4.15 -36.03 -23.28
C LYS A 251 3.13 -34.94 -22.95
N SER A 252 1.90 -35.31 -22.63
CA SER A 252 0.85 -34.35 -22.24
C SER A 252 1.17 -33.65 -20.92
N LEU A 253 1.68 -34.41 -19.92
CA LEU A 253 2.13 -33.84 -18.64
C LEU A 253 3.27 -32.84 -18.83
N VAL A 254 4.26 -33.19 -19.67
CA VAL A 254 5.38 -32.30 -20.01
C VAL A 254 4.90 -31.00 -20.65
N VAL A 255 3.94 -31.04 -21.57
CA VAL A 255 3.37 -29.83 -22.19
C VAL A 255 2.74 -28.91 -21.14
N VAL A 256 1.99 -29.47 -20.19
CA VAL A 256 1.38 -28.69 -19.10
C VAL A 256 2.45 -28.10 -18.18
N GLU A 257 3.46 -28.89 -17.83
CA GLU A 257 4.54 -28.48 -16.94
C GLU A 257 5.40 -27.36 -17.54
N VAL A 258 5.76 -27.45 -18.83
CA VAL A 258 6.48 -26.41 -19.56
C VAL A 258 5.67 -25.11 -19.60
N PHE A 259 4.36 -25.20 -19.86
CA PHE A 259 3.48 -24.02 -19.84
C PHE A 259 3.45 -23.36 -18.46
N LEU A 260 3.33 -24.14 -17.38
CA LEU A 260 3.41 -23.63 -16.00
C LEU A 260 4.78 -23.01 -15.70
N GLY A 261 5.86 -23.62 -16.19
CA GLY A 261 7.22 -23.12 -16.09
C GLY A 261 7.38 -21.71 -16.68
N TYR A 262 6.97 -21.51 -17.93
CA TYR A 262 6.99 -20.20 -18.57
C TYR A 262 6.14 -19.17 -17.83
N LEU A 263 4.95 -19.58 -17.39
CA LEU A 263 4.03 -18.70 -16.69
C LEU A 263 4.63 -18.24 -15.34
N MET A 264 5.19 -19.17 -14.56
CA MET A 264 5.84 -18.87 -13.28
C MET A 264 7.13 -18.08 -13.47
N GLY A 265 7.92 -18.36 -14.52
CA GLY A 265 9.09 -17.57 -14.91
C GLY A 265 8.73 -16.12 -15.24
N GLY A 266 7.63 -15.89 -15.96
CA GLY A 266 7.12 -14.54 -16.22
C GLY A 266 6.75 -13.79 -14.94
N ILE A 267 6.15 -14.48 -13.96
CA ILE A 267 5.88 -13.89 -12.64
C ILE A 267 7.18 -13.54 -11.91
N LEU A 268 8.19 -14.41 -11.95
CA LEU A 268 9.49 -14.15 -11.30
C LEU A 268 10.13 -12.87 -11.84
N ILE A 269 10.16 -12.72 -13.16
CA ILE A 269 10.71 -11.52 -13.81
C ILE A 269 9.95 -10.29 -13.32
N ALA A 270 8.61 -10.32 -13.31
CA ALA A 270 7.79 -9.20 -12.81
C ALA A 270 8.08 -8.85 -11.33
N ILE A 271 8.28 -9.86 -10.46
CA ILE A 271 8.65 -9.66 -9.05
C ILE A 271 10.03 -9.01 -8.94
N LEU A 272 11.02 -9.51 -9.68
CA LEU A 272 12.39 -9.02 -9.62
C LEU A 272 12.50 -7.59 -10.18
N THR A 273 11.86 -7.31 -11.31
CA THR A 273 11.80 -5.96 -11.88
C THR A 273 11.21 -4.96 -10.89
N ARG A 274 10.15 -5.35 -10.17
CA ARG A 274 9.57 -4.52 -9.11
C ARG A 274 10.57 -4.24 -7.99
N ARG A 275 11.25 -5.26 -7.46
CA ARG A 275 12.21 -5.11 -6.35
C ARG A 275 13.44 -4.26 -6.68
N VAL A 276 13.82 -4.16 -7.94
CA VAL A 276 14.96 -3.32 -8.37
C VAL A 276 14.54 -1.86 -8.55
N LEU A 277 13.26 -1.60 -8.85
CA LEU A 277 12.72 -0.27 -9.14
C LEU A 277 12.09 0.42 -7.90
N GLU A 278 11.82 -0.33 -6.84
CA GLU A 278 11.39 0.18 -5.52
C GLU A 278 12.59 0.42 -4.60
#